data_AF-A0A7K2JPT8-F1
#
_entry.id   AF-A0A7K2JPT8-F1
#
_cell.length_a   1.000
_cell.length_b   1.000
_cell.length_c   1.000
_cell.angle_alpha   90.00
_cell.angle_beta   90.00
_cell.angle_gamma   90.00
#
_symmetry.space_group_name_H-M   'P 1'
#
loop_
_entity.id
_entity.type
_entity.pdbx_description
1 polymer ?
#
loop_
_entity_poly.entity_id
_entity_poly.type
_entity_poly.pdbx_seq_one_letter_code
_entity_poly.pdbx_strand_id
1 'polypeptide(L)'
;MYKIFFKSFFSRMDPEQAHHLAFRWIRLAASVPVLRTFVAAALAPRYKELRTEALGLRMHGPFGLAAGFDKNAVAIDGMAMLGFDHVEIGTVTGEPQPGNPKKRLFRLAEDRALINRMGFNNDGSRAVAARLASRNPVFRTVVGVNIGKTKVVPEEEAAGDYVKSAERLAPYADYLVVNVSSPNTPGLRNLQATEALRPLLSAVREAADRAVPARRVPLLVKIAPDLADEDVDAVADLAVELGLDGIIATNTTIAREGLGLRSTPALVKETGGLSGAPLRDRSLEVLRRLYARVGDRITLIGVGGITTAEDAWQRILAGATLVQGYSAFIYEGPFWGRAIHQGLAARLRQSPYATLADAVGADVRKSR
;
A
#
# COMPACT_ATOMS: atom_id res chain seq x y z
N MET A 1 20.52 2.17 -17.01
CA MET A 1 19.79 1.45 -18.08
C MET A 1 18.27 1.66 -18.00
N TYR A 2 17.57 1.29 -16.91
CA TYR A 2 16.10 1.44 -16.84
C TYR A 2 15.60 2.88 -17.04
N LYS A 3 16.23 3.89 -16.41
CA LYS A 3 15.80 5.29 -16.56
C LYS A 3 15.82 5.77 -18.03
N ILE A 4 16.78 5.28 -18.82
CA ILE A 4 16.85 5.56 -20.26
C ILE A 4 15.70 4.86 -20.97
N PHE A 5 15.50 3.56 -20.70
CA PHE A 5 14.37 2.80 -21.24
C PHE A 5 13.01 3.45 -20.92
N PHE A 6 12.80 3.85 -19.66
CA PHE A 6 11.61 4.56 -19.23
C PHE A 6 11.42 5.85 -20.03
N LYS A 7 12.45 6.70 -20.13
CA LYS A 7 12.38 7.97 -20.86
C LYS A 7 12.15 7.79 -22.36
N SER A 8 12.68 6.74 -22.97
CA SER A 8 12.57 6.51 -24.41
C SER A 8 11.28 5.78 -24.82
N PHE A 9 10.78 4.89 -23.97
CA PHE A 9 9.66 4.01 -24.28
C PHE A 9 8.45 4.29 -23.39
N PHE A 10 8.51 3.93 -22.10
CA PHE A 10 7.33 4.00 -21.25
C PHE A 10 6.79 5.42 -21.10
N SER A 11 7.63 6.46 -21.00
CA SER A 11 7.22 7.86 -20.84
C SER A 11 6.27 8.35 -21.93
N ARG A 12 6.34 7.77 -23.14
CA ARG A 12 5.55 8.14 -24.32
C ARG A 12 4.27 7.32 -24.48
N MET A 13 4.07 6.30 -23.65
CA MET A 13 2.87 5.46 -23.67
C MET A 13 1.77 6.03 -22.76
N ASP A 14 0.52 5.65 -23.04
CA ASP A 14 -0.53 5.78 -22.02
C ASP A 14 -0.12 5.02 -20.75
N PRO A 15 -0.20 5.62 -19.56
CA PRO A 15 0.29 4.98 -18.33
C PRO A 15 -0.52 3.74 -17.93
N GLU A 16 -1.80 3.64 -18.29
CA GLU A 16 -2.59 2.44 -18.02
C GLU A 16 -2.16 1.30 -18.96
N GLN A 17 -1.88 1.59 -20.23
CA GLN A 17 -1.29 0.61 -21.17
C GLN A 17 0.11 0.16 -20.74
N ALA A 18 0.97 1.10 -20.32
CA ALA A 18 2.31 0.78 -19.82
C ALA A 18 2.25 -0.13 -18.59
N HIS A 19 1.31 0.12 -17.68
CA HIS A 19 1.08 -0.72 -16.51
C HIS A 19 0.65 -2.14 -16.92
N HIS A 20 -0.30 -2.30 -17.84
CA HIS A 20 -0.71 -3.62 -18.33
C HIS A 20 0.44 -4.38 -19.02
N LEU A 21 1.24 -3.69 -19.83
CA LEU A 21 2.40 -4.29 -20.49
C LEU A 21 3.45 -4.75 -19.48
N ALA A 22 3.79 -3.91 -18.51
CA ALA A 22 4.71 -4.26 -17.43
C ALA A 22 4.21 -5.48 -16.63
N PHE A 23 2.91 -5.51 -16.29
CA PHE A 23 2.31 -6.68 -15.64
C PHE A 23 2.45 -7.96 -16.45
N ARG A 24 2.22 -7.91 -17.77
CA ARG A 24 2.40 -9.07 -18.65
C ARG A 24 3.83 -9.58 -18.62
N TRP A 25 4.82 -8.70 -18.68
CA TRP A 25 6.23 -9.08 -18.62
C TRP A 25 6.63 -9.66 -17.26
N ILE A 26 6.17 -9.07 -16.17
CA ILE A 26 6.47 -9.55 -14.81
C ILE A 26 5.84 -10.93 -14.59
N ARG A 27 4.60 -11.13 -15.03
CA ARG A 27 3.92 -12.43 -14.96
C ARG A 27 4.63 -13.50 -15.80
N LEU A 28 5.03 -13.15 -17.03
CA LEU A 28 5.78 -14.06 -17.90
C LEU A 28 7.10 -14.47 -17.23
N ALA A 29 7.86 -13.50 -16.72
CA ALA A 29 9.12 -13.77 -16.03
C ALA A 29 8.94 -14.66 -14.81
N ALA A 30 7.90 -14.46 -14.00
CA ALA A 30 7.59 -15.29 -12.84
C ALA A 30 7.10 -16.72 -13.23
N SER A 31 6.44 -16.87 -14.38
CA SER A 31 5.90 -18.15 -14.84
C SER A 31 6.97 -19.09 -15.39
N VAL A 32 8.08 -18.57 -15.92
CA VAL A 32 9.17 -19.36 -16.50
C VAL A 32 10.21 -19.67 -15.40
N PRO A 33 10.38 -20.93 -14.93
CA PRO A 33 11.19 -21.23 -13.74
C PRO A 33 12.64 -20.75 -13.81
N VAL A 34 13.29 -20.90 -14.96
CA VAL A 34 14.69 -20.48 -15.18
C VAL A 34 14.80 -18.96 -15.09
N LEU A 35 13.96 -18.24 -15.84
CA LEU A 35 13.96 -16.78 -15.84
C LEU A 35 13.63 -16.23 -14.45
N ARG A 36 12.61 -16.78 -13.79
CA ARG A 36 12.26 -16.45 -12.41
C ARG A 36 13.44 -16.59 -11.46
N THR A 37 14.19 -17.70 -11.56
CA THR A 37 15.33 -17.98 -10.67
C THR A 37 16.43 -16.93 -10.85
N PHE A 38 16.79 -16.59 -12.09
CA PHE A 38 17.80 -15.56 -12.36
C PHE A 38 17.34 -14.17 -11.91
N VAL A 39 16.07 -13.80 -12.15
CA VAL A 39 15.53 -12.50 -11.72
C VAL A 39 15.48 -12.42 -10.19
N ALA A 40 15.00 -13.47 -9.51
CA ALA A 40 14.97 -13.53 -8.05
C ALA A 40 16.39 -13.46 -7.46
N ALA A 41 17.36 -14.20 -8.01
CA ALA A 41 18.75 -14.10 -7.57
C ALA A 41 19.31 -12.67 -7.70
N ALA A 42 18.89 -11.96 -8.75
CA ALA A 42 19.27 -10.57 -8.94
C ALA A 42 18.54 -9.59 -8.01
N LEU A 43 17.26 -9.80 -7.67
CA LEU A 43 16.41 -8.75 -7.09
C LEU A 43 15.80 -9.08 -5.73
N ALA A 44 15.65 -10.35 -5.38
CA ALA A 44 15.00 -10.76 -4.14
C ALA A 44 15.76 -10.26 -2.89
N PRO A 45 15.05 -10.12 -1.74
CA PRO A 45 15.64 -9.65 -0.49
C PRO A 45 16.74 -10.61 -0.01
N ARG A 46 17.88 -10.05 0.42
CA ARG A 46 19.08 -10.83 0.82
C ARG A 46 19.67 -10.47 2.18
N TYR A 47 19.23 -9.36 2.77
CA TYR A 47 19.81 -8.79 3.98
C TYR A 47 19.08 -9.34 5.21
N LYS A 48 19.71 -10.26 5.94
CA LYS A 48 19.11 -10.93 7.10
C LYS A 48 18.88 -9.95 8.26
N GLU A 49 19.69 -8.91 8.35
CA GLU A 49 19.58 -7.85 9.34
C GLU A 49 18.31 -7.00 9.16
N LEU A 50 17.66 -7.07 7.99
CA LEU A 50 16.41 -6.35 7.73
C LEU A 50 15.16 -7.15 8.09
N ARG A 51 15.27 -8.41 8.51
CA ARG A 51 14.10 -9.24 8.85
C ARG A 51 13.22 -8.52 9.86
N THR A 52 11.92 -8.53 9.59
CA THR A 52 10.93 -7.80 10.38
C THR A 52 9.84 -8.75 10.84
N GLU A 53 9.43 -8.62 12.10
CA GLU A 53 8.22 -9.23 12.63
C GLU A 53 7.16 -8.14 12.79
N ALA A 54 5.99 -8.34 12.19
CA ALA A 54 4.88 -7.40 12.22
C ALA A 54 3.57 -8.17 12.02
N LEU A 55 2.47 -7.74 12.65
CA LEU A 55 1.16 -8.40 12.52
C LEU A 55 1.16 -9.90 12.89
N GLY A 56 2.09 -10.33 13.75
CA GLY A 56 2.32 -11.75 14.06
C GLY A 56 2.97 -12.57 12.93
N LEU A 57 3.51 -11.90 11.91
CA LEU A 57 4.11 -12.51 10.72
C LEU A 57 5.60 -12.18 10.64
N ARG A 58 6.39 -13.13 10.11
CA ARG A 58 7.82 -12.95 9.86
C ARG A 58 8.09 -12.69 8.38
N MET A 59 8.72 -11.55 8.09
CA MET A 59 9.02 -11.10 6.73
C MET A 59 10.53 -11.03 6.50
N HIS A 60 10.94 -11.12 5.23
CA HIS A 60 12.34 -10.97 4.84
C HIS A 60 12.88 -9.54 5.06
N GLY A 61 11.97 -8.57 5.08
CA GLY A 61 12.25 -7.16 5.23
C GLY A 61 10.95 -6.37 5.44
N PRO A 62 11.04 -5.05 5.69
CA PRO A 62 9.86 -4.23 5.96
C PRO A 62 9.20 -3.70 4.68
N PHE A 63 9.81 -3.86 3.50
CA PHE A 63 9.49 -3.06 2.32
C PHE A 63 8.59 -3.81 1.34
N GLY A 64 7.33 -3.36 1.23
CA GLY A 64 6.31 -4.00 0.41
C GLY A 64 5.76 -3.14 -0.71
N LEU A 65 4.92 -3.77 -1.53
CA LEU A 65 4.17 -3.12 -2.59
C LEU A 65 2.83 -2.62 -2.06
N ALA A 66 2.52 -1.34 -2.27
CA ALA A 66 1.24 -0.76 -1.85
C ALA A 66 0.08 -1.23 -2.74
N ALA A 67 -1.15 -1.23 -2.18
CA ALA A 67 -2.37 -1.48 -2.93
C ALA A 67 -2.54 -0.55 -4.15
N GLY A 68 -3.28 -1.06 -5.11
CA GLY A 68 -3.63 -0.40 -6.37
C GLY A 68 -2.77 -0.87 -7.55
N PHE A 69 -1.62 -1.48 -7.29
CA PHE A 69 -0.75 -2.02 -8.34
C PHE A 69 -1.29 -3.36 -8.84
N ASP A 70 -1.32 -4.41 -8.00
CA ASP A 70 -1.96 -5.69 -8.33
C ASP A 70 -3.38 -5.75 -7.76
N LYS A 71 -4.34 -5.18 -8.48
CA LYS A 71 -5.74 -5.09 -8.00
C LYS A 71 -6.45 -6.44 -7.92
N ASN A 72 -6.01 -7.41 -8.71
CA ASN A 72 -6.78 -8.61 -9.03
C ASN A 72 -6.05 -9.92 -8.67
N ALA A 73 -4.97 -9.84 -7.87
CA ALA A 73 -4.14 -10.97 -7.44
C ALA A 73 -3.52 -11.77 -8.59
N VAL A 74 -3.03 -11.09 -9.64
CA VAL A 74 -2.52 -11.75 -10.85
C VAL A 74 -0.99 -11.81 -10.94
N ALA A 75 -0.28 -11.13 -10.05
CA ALA A 75 1.17 -11.00 -10.11
C ALA A 75 1.89 -11.02 -8.75
N ILE A 76 1.26 -11.51 -7.69
CA ILE A 76 1.85 -11.59 -6.32
C ILE A 76 3.27 -12.16 -6.35
N ASP A 77 3.46 -13.37 -6.90
CA ASP A 77 4.79 -14.01 -6.98
C ASP A 77 5.76 -13.25 -7.89
N GLY A 78 5.24 -12.54 -8.89
CA GLY A 78 6.05 -11.67 -9.74
C GLY A 78 6.55 -10.44 -8.99
N MET A 79 5.75 -9.87 -8.09
CA MET A 79 6.19 -8.74 -7.26
C MET A 79 7.17 -9.20 -6.18
N ALA A 80 6.92 -10.35 -5.56
CA ALA A 80 7.87 -10.99 -4.64
C ALA A 80 9.24 -11.22 -5.30
N MET A 81 9.25 -11.76 -6.51
CA MET A 81 10.46 -11.97 -7.32
C MET A 81 11.27 -10.69 -7.54
N LEU A 82 10.60 -9.54 -7.65
CA LEU A 82 11.23 -8.22 -7.84
C LEU A 82 11.71 -7.57 -6.53
N GLY A 83 11.57 -8.27 -5.41
CA GLY A 83 12.13 -7.85 -4.13
C GLY A 83 11.12 -7.36 -3.11
N PHE A 84 9.81 -7.29 -3.38
CA PHE A 84 8.87 -6.84 -2.36
C PHE A 84 8.68 -7.90 -1.27
N ASP A 85 8.91 -7.53 -0.01
CA ASP A 85 8.84 -8.44 1.16
C ASP A 85 7.40 -8.83 1.51
N HIS A 86 6.47 -7.91 1.26
CA HIS A 86 5.02 -8.12 1.32
C HIS A 86 4.34 -7.43 0.13
N VAL A 87 3.18 -7.95 -0.25
CA VAL A 87 2.41 -7.43 -1.39
C VAL A 87 0.97 -7.18 -0.93
N GLU A 88 0.54 -5.93 -1.00
CA GLU A 88 -0.87 -5.59 -0.80
C GLU A 88 -1.60 -5.56 -2.14
N ILE A 89 -2.49 -6.52 -2.35
CA ILE A 89 -3.37 -6.56 -3.52
C ILE A 89 -4.60 -5.66 -3.32
N GLY A 90 -5.37 -5.47 -4.39
CA GLY A 90 -6.60 -4.68 -4.37
C GLY A 90 -6.34 -3.20 -4.70
N THR A 91 -7.25 -2.28 -4.39
CA THR A 91 -8.48 -2.51 -3.64
C THR A 91 -9.50 -3.35 -4.39
N VAL A 92 -10.01 -4.39 -3.74
CA VAL A 92 -11.06 -5.29 -4.22
C VAL A 92 -12.40 -4.86 -3.61
N THR A 93 -13.47 -4.89 -4.40
CA THR A 93 -14.82 -4.52 -3.93
C THR A 93 -15.74 -5.73 -3.84
N GLY A 94 -16.89 -5.59 -3.17
CA GLY A 94 -17.84 -6.69 -2.98
C GLY A 94 -18.30 -7.25 -4.33
N GLU A 95 -18.63 -6.36 -5.25
CA GLU A 95 -19.00 -6.66 -6.64
C GLU A 95 -17.96 -6.14 -7.65
N PRO A 96 -17.82 -6.77 -8.84
CA PRO A 96 -16.93 -6.29 -9.89
C PRO A 96 -17.34 -4.91 -10.40
N GLN A 97 -16.36 -4.10 -10.83
CA GLN A 97 -16.63 -2.82 -11.48
C GLN A 97 -15.51 -2.40 -12.43
N PRO A 98 -15.83 -1.74 -13.56
CA PRO A 98 -14.84 -1.31 -14.56
C PRO A 98 -14.00 -0.11 -14.11
N GLY A 99 -14.42 0.58 -13.04
CA GLY A 99 -13.88 1.86 -12.57
C GLY A 99 -14.38 3.06 -13.36
N ASN A 100 -13.75 4.22 -13.19
CA ASN A 100 -14.13 5.45 -13.88
C ASN A 100 -13.75 5.41 -15.38
N PRO A 101 -14.39 6.22 -16.24
CA PRO A 101 -14.04 6.32 -17.67
C PRO A 101 -12.57 6.72 -17.89
N LYS A 102 -11.98 6.25 -19.00
CA LYS A 102 -10.62 6.65 -19.43
C LYS A 102 -10.66 8.02 -20.13
N LYS A 103 -9.60 8.84 -20.08
CA LYS A 103 -8.33 8.70 -19.34
C LYS A 103 -8.47 8.99 -17.85
N ARG A 104 -7.82 8.17 -17.02
CA ARG A 104 -7.97 8.17 -15.55
C ARG A 104 -6.66 8.00 -14.76
N LEU A 105 -5.53 7.95 -15.46
CA LEU A 105 -4.19 7.87 -14.87
C LEU A 105 -3.26 8.80 -15.65
N PHE A 106 -2.52 9.61 -14.91
CA PHE A 106 -1.70 10.69 -15.44
C PHE A 106 -0.33 10.63 -14.77
N ARG A 107 0.73 10.80 -15.56
CA ARG A 107 2.12 10.85 -15.08
C ARG A 107 2.64 12.26 -15.07
N LEU A 108 3.00 12.73 -13.90
CA LEU A 108 3.74 13.97 -13.67
C LEU A 108 5.21 13.58 -13.58
N ALA A 109 5.85 13.39 -14.74
CA ALA A 109 7.17 12.79 -14.83
C ALA A 109 8.26 13.67 -14.19
N GLU A 110 8.13 14.99 -14.31
CA GLU A 110 9.03 15.95 -13.66
C GLU A 110 8.91 15.87 -12.14
N ASP A 111 7.73 15.61 -11.62
CA ASP A 111 7.47 15.52 -10.18
C ASP A 111 7.68 14.12 -9.61
N ARG A 112 8.02 13.13 -10.45
CA ARG A 112 8.03 11.69 -10.09
C ARG A 112 6.73 11.28 -9.39
N ALA A 113 5.60 11.74 -9.94
CA ALA A 113 4.30 11.68 -9.33
C ALA A 113 3.21 11.18 -10.29
N LEU A 114 2.11 10.67 -9.73
CA LEU A 114 0.94 10.26 -10.49
C LEU A 114 -0.29 10.96 -9.96
N ILE A 115 -1.18 11.37 -10.86
CA ILE A 115 -2.58 11.68 -10.53
C ILE A 115 -3.43 10.54 -11.08
N ASN A 116 -4.33 10.00 -10.26
CA ASN A 116 -5.24 8.95 -10.70
C ASN A 116 -6.66 9.12 -10.15
N ARG A 117 -7.62 8.75 -10.99
CA ARG A 117 -9.05 8.69 -10.69
C ARG A 117 -9.63 7.34 -11.08
N MET A 118 -8.98 6.25 -10.68
CA MET A 118 -9.32 4.91 -11.16
C MET A 118 -10.73 4.45 -10.76
N GLY A 119 -11.19 4.81 -9.55
CA GLY A 119 -12.50 4.41 -9.02
C GLY A 119 -12.62 2.90 -8.79
N PHE A 120 -11.64 2.28 -8.14
CA PHE A 120 -11.59 0.84 -7.82
C PHE A 120 -11.96 -0.09 -9.00
N ASN A 121 -11.34 0.04 -10.17
CA ASN A 121 -11.50 -0.98 -11.22
C ASN A 121 -10.94 -2.34 -10.74
N ASN A 122 -11.79 -3.35 -10.63
CA ASN A 122 -11.43 -4.69 -10.15
C ASN A 122 -12.49 -5.73 -10.56
N ASP A 123 -12.13 -7.01 -10.47
CA ASP A 123 -12.95 -8.13 -10.92
C ASP A 123 -13.92 -8.66 -9.83
N GLY A 124 -13.98 -7.98 -8.68
CA GLY A 124 -14.83 -8.33 -7.55
C GLY A 124 -14.23 -9.41 -6.65
N SER A 125 -14.64 -9.38 -5.39
CA SER A 125 -14.18 -10.28 -4.32
C SER A 125 -14.27 -11.76 -4.67
N ARG A 126 -15.32 -12.20 -5.37
CA ARG A 126 -15.50 -13.61 -5.77
C ARG A 126 -14.41 -14.08 -6.75
N ALA A 127 -14.13 -13.30 -7.79
CA ALA A 127 -13.12 -13.66 -8.79
C ALA A 127 -11.71 -13.63 -8.20
N VAL A 128 -11.42 -12.64 -7.34
CA VAL A 128 -10.12 -12.54 -6.67
C VAL A 128 -9.94 -13.68 -5.67
N ALA A 129 -10.96 -14.04 -4.90
CA ALA A 129 -10.92 -15.20 -4.00
C ALA A 129 -10.63 -16.50 -4.75
N ALA A 130 -11.28 -16.74 -5.90
CA ALA A 130 -11.00 -17.91 -6.72
C ALA A 130 -9.53 -17.96 -7.21
N ARG A 131 -8.96 -16.81 -7.58
CA ARG A 131 -7.53 -16.74 -7.98
C ARG A 131 -6.60 -17.03 -6.83
N LEU A 132 -6.86 -16.44 -5.66
CA LEU A 132 -6.07 -16.68 -4.45
C LEU A 132 -6.16 -18.15 -4.01
N ALA A 133 -7.34 -18.77 -4.08
CA ALA A 133 -7.52 -20.20 -3.81
C ALA A 133 -6.72 -21.09 -4.76
N SER A 134 -6.67 -20.73 -6.04
CA SER A 134 -5.94 -21.47 -7.07
C SER A 134 -4.44 -21.20 -7.10
N ARG A 135 -3.96 -20.22 -6.32
CA ARG A 135 -2.56 -19.81 -6.33
C ARG A 135 -1.70 -20.89 -5.69
N ASN A 136 -0.66 -21.32 -6.39
CA ASN A 136 0.43 -22.11 -5.83
C ASN A 136 1.65 -21.19 -5.60
N PRO A 137 1.90 -20.70 -4.37
CA PRO A 137 2.94 -19.73 -4.08
C PRO A 137 4.32 -20.28 -4.43
N VAL A 138 5.10 -19.49 -5.16
CA VAL A 138 6.50 -19.83 -5.45
C VAL A 138 7.43 -19.22 -4.40
N PHE A 139 7.07 -18.03 -3.94
CA PHE A 139 7.78 -17.32 -2.89
C PHE A 139 6.91 -17.27 -1.64
N ARG A 140 7.55 -17.40 -0.47
CA ARG A 140 6.91 -17.15 0.83
C ARG A 140 6.82 -15.64 1.01
N THR A 141 5.74 -15.06 0.50
CA THR A 141 5.47 -13.62 0.54
C THR A 141 4.18 -13.38 1.28
N VAL A 142 4.22 -12.43 2.22
CA VAL A 142 3.04 -11.98 2.94
C VAL A 142 2.11 -11.23 1.99
N VAL A 143 0.85 -11.61 1.98
CA VAL A 143 -0.19 -11.04 1.12
C VAL A 143 -1.20 -10.25 1.96
N GLY A 144 -1.15 -8.93 1.81
CA GLY A 144 -2.20 -8.04 2.27
C GLY A 144 -3.36 -7.99 1.28
N VAL A 145 -4.60 -8.02 1.77
CA VAL A 145 -5.78 -7.85 0.91
C VAL A 145 -6.52 -6.57 1.27
N ASN A 146 -6.44 -5.60 0.37
CA ASN A 146 -7.12 -4.31 0.52
C ASN A 146 -8.55 -4.40 -0.03
N ILE A 147 -9.54 -4.09 0.81
CA ILE A 147 -10.96 -4.12 0.47
C ILE A 147 -11.57 -2.72 0.51
N GLY A 148 -12.57 -2.48 -0.33
CA GLY A 148 -13.22 -1.18 -0.52
C GLY A 148 -14.69 -1.31 -0.89
N LYS A 149 -15.42 -0.20 -0.81
CA LYS A 149 -16.83 -0.12 -1.21
C LYS A 149 -16.99 -0.16 -2.74
N THR A 150 -17.88 -1.02 -3.24
CA THR A 150 -18.39 -0.97 -4.61
C THR A 150 -19.02 0.40 -4.89
N LYS A 151 -18.69 1.01 -6.03
CA LYS A 151 -19.04 2.41 -6.33
C LYS A 151 -20.53 2.70 -6.27
N VAL A 152 -21.36 1.78 -6.76
CA VAL A 152 -22.83 1.93 -6.86
C VAL A 152 -23.56 1.65 -5.55
N VAL A 153 -22.89 1.06 -4.56
CA VAL A 153 -23.48 0.81 -3.24
C VAL A 153 -23.59 2.14 -2.50
N PRO A 154 -24.76 2.50 -1.93
CA PRO A 154 -24.90 3.69 -1.09
C PRO A 154 -23.96 3.70 0.12
N GLU A 155 -23.78 4.84 0.78
CA GLU A 155 -22.83 4.95 1.90
C GLU A 155 -23.34 4.19 3.14
N GLU A 156 -24.65 4.26 3.38
CA GLU A 156 -25.40 3.56 4.43
C GLU A 156 -25.30 2.03 4.31
N GLU A 157 -25.11 1.50 3.11
CA GLU A 157 -24.95 0.07 2.85
C GLU A 157 -23.47 -0.36 2.76
N ALA A 158 -22.53 0.58 2.95
CA ALA A 158 -21.09 0.32 2.79
C ALA A 158 -20.62 -0.88 3.62
N ALA A 159 -21.04 -0.96 4.89
CA ALA A 159 -20.63 -2.03 5.78
C ALA A 159 -20.94 -3.43 5.22
N GLY A 160 -22.13 -3.61 4.64
CA GLY A 160 -22.52 -4.88 4.01
C GLY A 160 -21.62 -5.26 2.83
N ASP A 161 -21.18 -4.29 2.04
CA ASP A 161 -20.29 -4.53 0.89
C ASP A 161 -18.84 -4.86 1.31
N TYR A 162 -18.35 -4.21 2.37
CA TYR A 162 -17.08 -4.56 3.00
C TYR A 162 -17.13 -5.96 3.63
N VAL A 163 -18.19 -6.29 4.37
CA VAL A 163 -18.41 -7.62 4.96
C VAL A 163 -18.38 -8.69 3.87
N LYS A 164 -19.11 -8.49 2.77
CA LYS A 164 -19.11 -9.41 1.62
C LYS A 164 -17.69 -9.67 1.08
N SER A 165 -16.86 -8.63 1.00
CA SER A 165 -15.46 -8.76 0.57
C SER A 165 -14.62 -9.50 1.61
N ALA A 166 -14.78 -9.16 2.89
CA ALA A 166 -14.06 -9.77 4.00
C ALA A 166 -14.33 -11.27 4.10
N GLU A 167 -15.59 -11.71 4.06
CA GLU A 167 -15.96 -13.12 4.17
C GLU A 167 -15.34 -13.97 3.05
N ARG A 168 -15.23 -13.40 1.84
CA ARG A 168 -14.68 -14.11 0.67
C ARG A 168 -13.15 -14.11 0.63
N LEU A 169 -12.50 -13.08 1.19
CA LEU A 169 -11.07 -12.84 1.00
C LEU A 169 -10.23 -13.12 2.25
N ALA A 170 -10.80 -13.04 3.46
CA ALA A 170 -10.10 -13.31 4.71
C ALA A 170 -9.37 -14.67 4.74
N PRO A 171 -9.94 -15.78 4.22
CA PRO A 171 -9.27 -17.08 4.24
C PRO A 171 -7.89 -17.10 3.55
N TYR A 172 -7.69 -16.20 2.59
CA TYR A 172 -6.47 -16.13 1.77
C TYR A 172 -5.57 -14.95 2.10
N ALA A 173 -5.96 -14.10 3.06
CA ALA A 173 -5.23 -12.92 3.46
C ALA A 173 -4.31 -13.20 4.64
N ASP A 174 -3.05 -12.77 4.55
CA ASP A 174 -2.17 -12.71 5.71
C ASP A 174 -2.52 -11.51 6.59
N TYR A 175 -3.00 -10.42 6.00
CA TYR A 175 -3.67 -9.31 6.68
C TYR A 175 -4.73 -8.67 5.78
N LEU A 176 -5.77 -8.09 6.39
CA LEU A 176 -6.85 -7.37 5.71
C LEU A 176 -6.72 -5.87 5.93
N VAL A 177 -7.11 -5.09 4.91
CA VAL A 177 -7.11 -3.62 5.00
C VAL A 177 -8.46 -3.06 4.59
N VAL A 178 -9.11 -2.33 5.49
CA VAL A 178 -10.30 -1.53 5.20
C VAL A 178 -9.86 -0.18 4.63
N ASN A 179 -10.13 0.05 3.34
CA ASN A 179 -9.79 1.28 2.67
C ASN A 179 -10.97 2.24 2.62
N VAL A 180 -10.93 3.27 3.45
CA VAL A 180 -11.91 4.37 3.54
C VAL A 180 -11.34 5.69 3.00
N SER A 181 -10.22 5.65 2.26
CA SER A 181 -9.42 6.84 1.96
C SER A 181 -9.25 7.14 0.47
N SER A 182 -9.91 6.40 -0.42
CA SER A 182 -9.84 6.72 -1.85
C SER A 182 -10.57 8.03 -2.16
N PRO A 183 -9.94 9.00 -2.85
CA PRO A 183 -10.63 10.22 -3.29
C PRO A 183 -11.48 9.99 -4.55
N ASN A 184 -11.53 8.76 -5.07
CA ASN A 184 -12.06 8.45 -6.41
C ASN A 184 -13.41 7.73 -6.39
N THR A 185 -13.93 7.48 -5.19
CA THR A 185 -15.26 6.90 -4.93
C THR A 185 -16.02 7.93 -4.10
N PRO A 186 -17.11 8.54 -4.63
CA PRO A 186 -17.88 9.54 -3.92
C PRO A 186 -18.34 9.05 -2.54
N GLY A 187 -18.34 9.95 -1.55
CA GLY A 187 -18.75 9.68 -0.16
C GLY A 187 -17.75 8.84 0.65
N LEU A 188 -16.83 8.10 0.01
CA LEU A 188 -16.00 7.11 0.71
C LEU A 188 -15.18 7.69 1.87
N ARG A 189 -14.67 8.91 1.72
CA ARG A 189 -13.83 9.56 2.75
C ARG A 189 -14.62 10.01 3.97
N ASN A 190 -15.94 10.13 3.87
CA ASN A 190 -16.82 10.42 5.01
C ASN A 190 -16.80 9.26 6.03
N LEU A 191 -16.58 8.02 5.55
CA LEU A 191 -16.42 6.84 6.40
C LEU A 191 -15.17 6.87 7.30
N GLN A 192 -14.34 7.92 7.22
CA GLN A 192 -13.22 8.12 8.16
C GLN A 192 -13.67 8.80 9.46
N ALA A 193 -14.84 9.45 9.49
CA ALA A 193 -15.43 9.96 10.73
C ALA A 193 -15.72 8.78 11.67
N THR A 194 -15.38 8.92 12.95
CA THR A 194 -15.36 7.78 13.90
C THR A 194 -16.72 7.12 14.09
N GLU A 195 -17.80 7.89 13.97
CA GLU A 195 -19.19 7.46 14.09
C GLU A 195 -19.58 6.47 12.98
N ALA A 196 -19.07 6.70 11.76
CA ALA A 196 -19.26 5.81 10.62
C ALA A 196 -18.21 4.69 10.57
N LEU A 197 -16.98 4.99 10.97
CA LEU A 197 -15.85 4.07 10.89
C LEU A 197 -15.97 2.91 11.88
N ARG A 198 -16.44 3.18 13.11
CA ARG A 198 -16.59 2.17 14.17
C ARG A 198 -17.48 0.99 13.76
N PRO A 199 -18.76 1.17 13.41
CA PRO A 199 -19.64 0.05 13.05
C PRO A 199 -19.11 -0.70 11.82
N LEU A 200 -18.49 0.01 10.87
CA LEU A 200 -17.86 -0.60 9.71
C LEU A 200 -16.72 -1.55 10.11
N LEU A 201 -15.77 -1.08 10.92
CA LEU A 201 -14.61 -1.87 11.35
C LEU A 201 -15.04 -3.09 12.19
N SER A 202 -16.00 -2.91 13.12
CA SER A 202 -16.55 -3.99 13.92
C SER A 202 -17.20 -5.07 13.04
N ALA A 203 -18.05 -4.67 12.08
CA ALA A 203 -18.71 -5.62 11.17
C ALA A 203 -17.69 -6.40 10.32
N VAL A 204 -16.65 -5.73 9.81
CA VAL A 204 -15.58 -6.39 9.03
C VAL A 204 -14.76 -7.35 9.89
N ARG A 205 -14.44 -6.98 11.14
CA ARG A 205 -13.74 -7.84 12.09
C ARG A 205 -14.53 -9.12 12.33
N GLU A 206 -15.80 -9.01 12.70
CA GLU A 206 -16.67 -10.16 12.93
C GLU A 206 -16.78 -11.05 11.69
N ALA A 207 -16.96 -10.45 10.51
CA ALA A 207 -17.01 -11.15 9.25
C ALA A 207 -15.72 -11.95 8.95
N ALA A 208 -14.55 -11.34 9.18
CA ALA A 208 -13.26 -12.00 9.02
C ALA A 208 -13.06 -13.14 10.04
N ASP A 209 -13.53 -13.00 11.28
CA ASP A 209 -13.43 -14.07 12.30
C ASP A 209 -14.34 -15.25 11.94
N ARG A 210 -15.57 -14.98 11.50
CA ARG A 210 -16.51 -16.02 11.05
C ARG A 210 -15.96 -16.79 9.84
N ALA A 211 -15.32 -16.09 8.91
CA ALA A 211 -14.77 -16.70 7.70
C ALA A 211 -13.50 -17.53 7.98
N VAL A 212 -12.76 -17.23 9.05
CA VAL A 212 -11.50 -17.90 9.40
C VAL A 212 -11.46 -18.24 10.91
N PRO A 213 -12.27 -19.20 11.39
CA PRO A 213 -12.36 -19.48 12.82
C PRO A 213 -11.06 -20.07 13.42
N ALA A 214 -10.18 -20.61 12.58
CA ALA A 214 -8.94 -21.24 13.01
C ALA A 214 -7.82 -20.24 13.37
N ARG A 215 -7.90 -18.97 12.92
CA ARG A 215 -6.91 -17.93 13.23
C ARG A 215 -7.49 -16.53 13.07
N ARG A 216 -7.01 -15.59 13.89
CA ARG A 216 -7.35 -14.17 13.74
C ARG A 216 -6.54 -13.57 12.60
N VAL A 217 -7.20 -13.15 11.51
CA VAL A 217 -6.56 -12.39 10.43
C VAL A 217 -6.35 -10.95 10.91
N PRO A 218 -5.11 -10.42 10.92
CA PRO A 218 -4.85 -9.02 11.27
C PRO A 218 -5.69 -8.05 10.42
N LEU A 219 -6.32 -7.08 11.07
CA LEU A 219 -7.18 -6.09 10.42
C LEU A 219 -6.62 -4.68 10.59
N LEU A 220 -6.41 -4.01 9.47
CA LEU A 220 -5.90 -2.64 9.41
C LEU A 220 -6.90 -1.69 8.76
N VAL A 221 -6.76 -0.40 9.04
CA VAL A 221 -7.45 0.68 8.32
C VAL A 221 -6.45 1.53 7.55
N LYS A 222 -6.81 1.96 6.33
CA LYS A 222 -5.98 2.87 5.51
C LYS A 222 -6.61 4.25 5.43
N ILE A 223 -5.88 5.26 5.88
CA ILE A 223 -6.36 6.65 5.97
C ILE A 223 -5.80 7.58 4.90
N ALA A 224 -6.50 8.69 4.66
CA ALA A 224 -6.09 9.74 3.75
C ALA A 224 -5.08 10.70 4.43
N PRO A 225 -4.16 11.30 3.67
CA PRO A 225 -3.26 12.31 4.19
C PRO A 225 -3.94 13.67 4.45
N ASP A 226 -5.12 13.89 3.87
CA ASP A 226 -5.86 15.17 3.98
C ASP A 226 -6.94 15.14 5.06
N LEU A 227 -6.78 14.29 6.09
CA LEU A 227 -7.54 14.43 7.33
C LEU A 227 -6.99 15.61 8.14
N ALA A 228 -7.88 16.27 8.89
CA ALA A 228 -7.45 17.17 9.94
C ALA A 228 -6.70 16.39 11.01
N ASP A 229 -5.85 17.08 11.74
CA ASP A 229 -4.95 16.47 12.71
C ASP A 229 -5.73 15.83 13.88
N GLU A 230 -6.85 16.42 14.28
CA GLU A 230 -7.80 15.89 15.26
C GLU A 230 -8.49 14.61 14.74
N ASP A 231 -8.82 14.54 13.45
CA ASP A 231 -9.41 13.35 12.85
C ASP A 231 -8.41 12.19 12.76
N VAL A 232 -7.13 12.50 12.50
CA VAL A 232 -6.04 11.50 12.54
C VAL A 232 -5.93 10.90 13.94
N ASP A 233 -5.98 11.74 14.98
CA ASP A 233 -5.94 11.28 16.38
C ASP A 233 -7.18 10.45 16.74
N ALA A 234 -8.36 10.89 16.31
CA ALA A 234 -9.61 10.18 16.57
C ALA A 234 -9.62 8.78 15.92
N VAL A 235 -9.13 8.64 14.68
CA VAL A 235 -8.95 7.34 14.04
C VAL A 235 -7.91 6.48 14.77
N ALA A 236 -6.82 7.08 15.23
CA ALA A 236 -5.77 6.39 15.96
C ALA A 236 -6.30 5.80 17.29
N ASP A 237 -7.05 6.60 18.05
CA ASP A 237 -7.68 6.17 19.30
C ASP A 237 -8.71 5.07 19.05
N LEU A 238 -9.57 5.25 18.05
CA LEU A 238 -10.57 4.25 17.66
C LEU A 238 -9.90 2.92 17.26
N ALA A 239 -8.81 2.97 16.51
CA ALA A 239 -8.08 1.77 16.09
C ALA A 239 -7.53 0.99 17.29
N VAL A 240 -6.98 1.68 18.30
CA VAL A 240 -6.51 1.04 19.54
C VAL A 240 -7.70 0.51 20.35
N GLU A 241 -8.77 1.28 20.49
CA GLU A 241 -9.95 0.90 21.26
C GLU A 241 -10.62 -0.37 20.70
N LEU A 242 -10.75 -0.47 19.37
CA LEU A 242 -11.31 -1.64 18.69
C LEU A 242 -10.34 -2.83 18.58
N GLY A 243 -9.09 -2.68 19.04
CA GLY A 243 -8.06 -3.70 18.91
C GLY A 243 -7.70 -4.02 17.47
N LEU A 244 -7.68 -3.01 16.58
CA LEU A 244 -7.11 -3.16 15.26
C LEU A 244 -5.62 -3.49 15.33
N ASP A 245 -5.12 -4.21 14.34
CA ASP A 245 -3.72 -4.64 14.31
C ASP A 245 -2.80 -3.57 13.71
N GLY A 246 -3.36 -2.58 13.02
CA GLY A 246 -2.56 -1.51 12.45
C GLY A 246 -3.29 -0.45 11.63
N ILE A 247 -2.51 0.56 11.23
CA ILE A 247 -2.95 1.65 10.36
C ILE A 247 -1.96 1.79 9.21
N ILE A 248 -2.49 2.00 8.00
CA ILE A 248 -1.70 2.33 6.81
C ILE A 248 -1.81 3.83 6.52
N ALA A 249 -0.68 4.53 6.58
CA ALA A 249 -0.58 5.97 6.42
C ALA A 249 0.47 6.32 5.35
N THR A 250 0.10 6.82 4.16
CA THR A 250 -1.23 7.30 3.74
C THR A 250 -1.64 6.89 2.33
N ASN A 251 -2.93 7.04 2.03
CA ASN A 251 -3.43 7.05 0.65
C ASN A 251 -2.96 8.32 -0.11
N THR A 252 -3.45 8.51 -1.33
CA THR A 252 -3.15 9.67 -2.16
C THR A 252 -3.79 10.96 -1.63
N THR A 253 -3.20 12.11 -1.98
CA THR A 253 -3.68 13.44 -1.57
C THR A 253 -4.51 14.10 -2.68
N ILE A 254 -5.54 14.85 -2.32
CA ILE A 254 -6.22 15.76 -3.27
C ILE A 254 -5.56 17.14 -3.34
N ALA A 255 -4.67 17.46 -2.40
CA ALA A 255 -3.96 18.73 -2.39
C ALA A 255 -3.04 18.87 -3.61
N ARG A 256 -2.79 20.13 -3.98
CA ARG A 256 -1.90 20.55 -5.08
C ARG A 256 -1.05 21.74 -4.67
N GLU A 257 -1.66 22.66 -3.93
CA GLU A 257 -1.01 23.86 -3.39
C GLU A 257 0.08 23.49 -2.38
N GLY A 258 1.17 24.26 -2.37
CA GLY A 258 2.31 24.03 -1.47
C GLY A 258 3.18 22.81 -1.80
N LEU A 259 2.85 22.01 -2.82
CA LEU A 259 3.57 20.76 -3.13
C LEU A 259 4.73 20.91 -4.13
N GLY A 260 5.06 22.13 -4.55
CA GLY A 260 6.20 22.41 -5.43
C GLY A 260 6.15 21.70 -6.80
N LEU A 261 4.95 21.50 -7.34
CA LEU A 261 4.74 20.79 -8.61
C LEU A 261 5.29 21.58 -9.80
N ARG A 262 6.06 20.90 -10.65
CA ARG A 262 6.74 21.46 -11.85
C ARG A 262 6.06 21.09 -13.15
N SER A 263 5.29 19.99 -13.16
CA SER A 263 4.50 19.60 -14.33
C SER A 263 3.54 20.71 -14.76
N THR A 264 3.11 20.65 -16.03
CA THR A 264 2.27 21.70 -16.62
C THR A 264 0.98 21.95 -15.82
N PRO A 265 0.50 23.20 -15.72
CA PRO A 265 -0.73 23.51 -14.97
C PRO A 265 -1.95 22.70 -15.41
N ALA A 266 -2.08 22.42 -16.70
CA ALA A 266 -3.17 21.60 -17.24
C ALA A 266 -3.14 20.17 -16.67
N LEU A 267 -1.95 19.57 -16.54
CA LEU A 267 -1.78 18.23 -15.99
C LEU A 267 -1.98 18.21 -14.46
N VAL A 268 -1.50 19.23 -13.76
CA VAL A 268 -1.66 19.36 -12.30
C VAL A 268 -3.13 19.52 -11.89
N LYS A 269 -3.94 20.17 -12.74
CA LYS A 269 -5.39 20.37 -12.55
C LYS A 269 -6.24 19.12 -12.80
N GLU A 270 -5.65 18.01 -13.25
CA GLU A 270 -6.38 16.75 -13.41
C GLU A 270 -6.98 16.28 -12.07
N THR A 271 -8.22 15.82 -12.12
CA THR A 271 -8.96 15.35 -10.95
C THR A 271 -8.45 13.98 -10.48
N GLY A 272 -8.55 13.73 -9.18
CA GLY A 272 -8.15 12.49 -8.52
C GLY A 272 -7.02 12.67 -7.51
N GLY A 273 -6.55 11.55 -6.99
CA GLY A 273 -5.49 11.54 -5.98
C GLY A 273 -4.08 11.62 -6.57
N LEU A 274 -3.27 12.53 -6.02
CA LEU A 274 -1.84 12.69 -6.28
C LEU A 274 -1.01 11.75 -5.37
N SER A 275 0.00 11.13 -5.96
CA SER A 275 0.94 10.22 -5.30
C SER A 275 2.36 10.51 -5.77
N GLY A 276 3.36 9.91 -5.11
CA GLY A 276 4.76 10.04 -5.48
C GLY A 276 5.49 11.08 -4.63
N ALA A 277 6.63 11.55 -5.12
CA ALA A 277 7.56 12.36 -4.33
C ALA A 277 6.92 13.59 -3.62
N PRO A 278 5.97 14.33 -4.22
CA PRO A 278 5.35 15.48 -3.57
C PRO A 278 4.54 15.14 -2.30
N LEU A 279 4.09 13.89 -2.16
CA LEU A 279 3.34 13.43 -0.99
C LEU A 279 4.25 13.05 0.20
N ARG A 280 5.57 13.03 0.01
CA ARG A 280 6.51 12.50 1.01
C ARG A 280 6.35 13.18 2.37
N ASP A 281 6.33 14.51 2.39
CA ASP A 281 6.47 15.22 3.65
C ASP A 281 5.17 15.15 4.46
N ARG A 282 4.00 15.35 3.83
CA ARG A 282 2.70 15.20 4.49
C ARG A 282 2.45 13.78 4.99
N SER A 283 2.79 12.74 4.21
CA SER A 283 2.61 11.37 4.69
C SER A 283 3.52 11.05 5.88
N LEU A 284 4.68 11.71 5.98
CA LEU A 284 5.62 11.52 7.09
C LEU A 284 5.12 12.20 8.36
N GLU A 285 4.56 13.39 8.22
CA GLU A 285 3.89 14.13 9.30
C GLU A 285 2.74 13.31 9.90
N VAL A 286 1.82 12.81 9.07
CA VAL A 286 0.70 11.96 9.53
C VAL A 286 1.21 10.71 10.25
N LEU A 287 2.25 10.06 9.71
CA LEU A 287 2.85 8.88 10.35
C LEU A 287 3.45 9.21 11.73
N ARG A 288 4.17 10.33 11.86
CA ARG A 288 4.73 10.77 13.15
C ARG A 288 3.63 11.06 14.16
N ARG A 289 2.55 11.72 13.73
CA ARG A 289 1.39 12.00 14.59
C ARG A 289 0.73 10.71 15.08
N LEU A 290 0.47 9.78 14.16
CA LEU A 290 -0.05 8.45 14.51
C LEU A 290 0.83 7.77 15.55
N TYR A 291 2.15 7.69 15.33
CA TYR A 291 3.05 7.05 16.28
C TYR A 291 3.12 7.78 17.63
N ALA A 292 3.09 9.12 17.62
CA ALA A 292 3.00 9.92 18.84
C ALA A 292 1.72 9.63 19.62
N ARG A 293 0.63 9.24 18.94
CA ARG A 293 -0.62 8.85 19.59
C ARG A 293 -0.63 7.40 20.05
N VAL A 294 -0.31 6.45 19.17
CA VAL A 294 -0.50 5.00 19.42
C VAL A 294 0.73 4.30 20.00
N GLY A 295 1.93 4.85 19.83
CA GLY A 295 3.18 4.18 20.21
C GLY A 295 3.36 2.86 19.47
N ASP A 296 3.73 1.82 20.21
CA ASP A 296 3.96 0.45 19.73
C ASP A 296 2.73 -0.47 19.88
N ARG A 297 1.58 0.06 20.31
CA ARG A 297 0.35 -0.72 20.56
C ARG A 297 -0.23 -1.38 19.31
N ILE A 298 -0.01 -0.79 18.14
CA ILE A 298 -0.48 -1.30 16.84
C ILE A 298 0.62 -1.13 15.78
N THR A 299 0.56 -1.93 14.71
CA THR A 299 1.52 -1.82 13.60
C THR A 299 1.21 -0.61 12.73
N LEU A 300 2.19 0.26 12.49
CA LEU A 300 2.06 1.32 11.49
C LEU A 300 2.76 0.93 10.18
N ILE A 301 2.04 1.09 9.07
CA ILE A 301 2.58 0.91 7.72
C ILE A 301 2.73 2.27 7.05
N GLY A 302 3.98 2.71 6.85
CA GLY A 302 4.31 3.99 6.23
C GLY A 302 4.32 3.91 4.71
N VAL A 303 3.58 4.79 4.03
CA VAL A 303 3.47 4.84 2.58
C VAL A 303 3.22 6.26 2.06
N GLY A 304 3.71 6.55 0.86
CA GLY A 304 3.56 7.86 0.19
C GLY A 304 4.90 8.57 0.03
N GLY A 305 5.30 8.79 -1.23
CA GLY A 305 6.52 9.56 -1.55
C GLY A 305 7.86 8.89 -1.21
N ILE A 306 7.87 7.60 -0.87
CA ILE A 306 9.12 6.86 -0.69
C ILE A 306 9.76 6.61 -2.05
N THR A 307 10.96 7.14 -2.25
CA THR A 307 11.73 7.00 -3.49
C THR A 307 13.12 6.40 -3.23
N THR A 308 13.68 6.64 -2.06
CA THR A 308 15.03 6.24 -1.65
C THR A 308 15.00 5.44 -0.35
N ALA A 309 16.12 4.77 -0.05
CA ALA A 309 16.29 4.09 1.24
C ALA A 309 16.27 5.07 2.43
N GLU A 310 16.66 6.33 2.21
CA GLU A 310 16.52 7.37 3.21
C GLU A 310 15.05 7.64 3.53
N ASP A 311 14.21 7.80 2.51
CA ASP A 311 12.79 8.03 2.74
C ASP A 311 12.15 6.87 3.53
N ALA A 312 12.56 5.63 3.24
CA ALA A 312 12.11 4.44 3.99
C ALA A 312 12.65 4.42 5.43
N TRP A 313 13.92 4.75 5.63
CA TRP A 313 14.54 4.85 6.95
C TRP A 313 13.84 5.89 7.82
N GLN A 314 13.53 7.06 7.25
CA GLN A 314 12.75 8.10 7.92
C GLN A 314 11.35 7.62 8.32
N ARG A 315 10.73 6.69 7.58
CA ARG A 315 9.44 6.10 8.01
C ARG A 315 9.61 5.24 9.22
N ILE A 316 10.66 4.43 9.25
CA ILE A 316 10.97 3.56 10.38
C ILE A 316 11.20 4.43 11.61
N LEU A 317 12.08 5.43 11.53
CA LEU A 317 12.34 6.36 12.64
C LEU A 317 11.10 7.13 13.09
N ALA A 318 10.17 7.42 12.19
CA ALA A 318 8.89 8.07 12.49
C ALA A 318 7.84 7.16 13.12
N GLY A 319 8.04 5.83 13.13
CA GLY A 319 7.14 4.89 13.79
C GLY A 319 6.61 3.74 12.93
N ALA A 320 6.95 3.69 11.64
CA ALA A 320 6.50 2.61 10.77
C ALA A 320 7.28 1.31 11.04
N THR A 321 6.57 0.22 11.35
CA THR A 321 7.15 -1.12 11.39
C THR A 321 7.33 -1.69 9.98
N LEU A 322 6.39 -1.38 9.07
CA LEU A 322 6.44 -1.77 7.66
C LEU A 322 6.37 -0.53 6.78
N VAL A 323 6.93 -0.61 5.57
CA VAL A 323 6.95 0.49 4.61
C VAL A 323 6.42 -0.02 3.26
N GLN A 324 5.64 0.79 2.54
CA GLN A 324 5.17 0.45 1.20
C GLN A 324 5.60 1.45 0.13
N GLY A 325 5.85 0.92 -1.06
CA GLY A 325 6.20 1.66 -2.26
C GLY A 325 5.19 1.50 -3.39
N TYR A 326 5.06 2.52 -4.25
CA TYR A 326 4.32 2.43 -5.52
C TYR A 326 4.94 3.33 -6.58
N SER A 327 4.74 4.65 -6.51
CA SER A 327 4.97 5.54 -7.66
C SER A 327 6.42 5.51 -8.14
N ALA A 328 7.38 5.43 -7.22
CA ALA A 328 8.80 5.32 -7.55
C ALA A 328 9.15 4.04 -8.34
N PHE A 329 8.44 2.93 -8.15
CA PHE A 329 8.66 1.71 -8.94
C PHE A 329 8.49 1.95 -10.45
N ILE A 330 7.57 2.85 -10.83
CA ILE A 330 7.33 3.22 -12.23
C ILE A 330 8.52 3.97 -12.83
N TYR A 331 9.22 4.78 -12.03
CA TYR A 331 10.31 5.64 -12.49
C TYR A 331 11.70 5.00 -12.33
N GLU A 332 11.87 4.18 -11.29
CA GLU A 332 13.13 3.55 -10.90
C GLU A 332 13.24 2.11 -11.42
N GLY A 333 12.11 1.44 -11.64
CA GLY A 333 12.02 0.13 -12.31
C GLY A 333 12.34 -1.08 -11.42
N PRO A 334 12.62 -2.24 -12.02
CA PRO A 334 12.72 -3.52 -11.32
C PRO A 334 13.83 -3.59 -10.25
N PHE A 335 14.88 -2.77 -10.37
CA PHE A 335 15.98 -2.73 -9.40
C PHE A 335 15.68 -1.86 -8.16
N TRP A 336 14.53 -1.19 -8.13
CA TRP A 336 14.21 -0.25 -7.07
C TRP A 336 14.13 -0.92 -5.70
N GLY A 337 13.40 -2.03 -5.56
CA GLY A 337 13.30 -2.78 -4.30
C GLY A 337 14.68 -3.14 -3.75
N ARG A 338 15.53 -3.76 -4.58
CA ARG A 338 16.92 -4.07 -4.22
C ARG A 338 17.71 -2.84 -3.74
N ALA A 339 17.57 -1.69 -4.40
CA ALA A 339 18.24 -0.47 -4.00
C ALA A 339 17.75 0.04 -2.63
N ILE A 340 16.44 -0.08 -2.35
CA ILE A 340 15.87 0.22 -1.03
C ILE A 340 16.48 -0.69 0.04
N HIS A 341 16.50 -2.02 -0.15
CA HIS A 341 17.07 -2.93 0.85
C HIS A 341 18.56 -2.68 1.09
N GLN A 342 19.34 -2.51 0.01
CA GLN A 342 20.76 -2.24 0.14
C GLN A 342 21.02 -0.96 0.96
N GLY A 343 20.27 0.10 0.67
CA GLY A 343 20.39 1.35 1.41
C GLY A 343 19.88 1.24 2.85
N LEU A 344 18.77 0.56 3.10
CA LEU A 344 18.25 0.35 4.45
C LEU A 344 19.23 -0.45 5.31
N ALA A 345 19.84 -1.50 4.76
CA ALA A 345 20.87 -2.26 5.48
C ALA A 345 22.10 -1.41 5.81
N ALA A 346 22.49 -0.51 4.90
CA ALA A 346 23.56 0.45 5.15
C ALA A 346 23.18 1.46 6.25
N ARG A 347 21.95 1.98 6.23
CA ARG A 347 21.43 2.89 7.26
C ARG A 347 21.39 2.25 8.63
N LEU A 348 20.87 1.02 8.74
CA LEU A 348 20.84 0.28 10.00
C LEU A 348 22.25 0.09 10.57
N ARG A 349 23.22 -0.37 9.75
CA ARG A 349 24.62 -0.55 10.19
C ARG A 349 25.32 0.73 10.65
N GLN A 350 24.92 1.89 10.10
CA GLN A 350 25.47 3.20 10.47
C GLN A 350 24.70 3.86 11.61
N SER A 351 23.56 3.30 12.01
CA SER A 351 22.71 3.82 13.07
C SER A 351 23.16 3.29 14.44
N PRO A 352 22.74 3.94 15.54
CA PRO A 352 22.98 3.41 16.88
C PRO A 352 22.07 2.21 17.24
N TYR A 353 21.21 1.75 16.34
CA TYR A 353 20.22 0.72 16.60
C TYR A 353 20.73 -0.65 16.13
N ALA A 354 20.56 -1.68 16.96
CA ALA A 354 20.99 -3.05 16.62
C ALA A 354 20.06 -3.71 15.60
N THR A 355 18.75 -3.42 15.67
CA THR A 355 17.72 -3.95 14.78
C THR A 355 16.83 -2.85 14.22
N LEU A 356 16.06 -3.16 13.17
CA LEU A 356 15.02 -2.24 12.70
C LEU A 356 13.96 -1.98 13.77
N ALA A 357 13.63 -2.98 14.60
CA ALA A 357 12.63 -2.85 15.67
C ALA A 357 13.07 -1.79 16.70
N ASP A 358 14.35 -1.76 17.06
CA ASP A 358 14.91 -0.75 17.96
C ASP A 358 14.82 0.68 17.38
N ALA A 359 14.90 0.78 16.04
CA ALA A 359 14.84 2.05 15.31
C ALA A 359 13.40 2.57 15.12
N VAL A 360 12.38 1.69 15.14
CA VAL A 360 10.97 2.08 14.93
C VAL A 360 10.62 3.20 15.90
N GLY A 361 10.19 4.36 15.42
CA GLY A 361 9.69 5.46 16.25
C GLY A 361 10.73 6.22 17.06
N ALA A 362 12.02 5.96 16.85
CA ALA A 362 13.08 6.50 17.68
C ALA A 362 13.23 8.03 17.61
N ASP A 363 12.82 8.67 16.51
CA ASP A 363 12.80 10.13 16.41
C ASP A 363 11.71 10.74 17.30
N VAL A 364 10.54 10.10 17.33
CA VAL A 364 9.39 10.57 18.11
C VAL A 364 9.60 10.34 19.61
N ARG A 365 10.27 9.25 19.99
CA ARG A 365 10.64 8.98 21.39
C ARG A 365 11.65 9.97 21.95
N LYS A 366 12.57 10.50 21.13
CA LYS A 366 13.58 11.49 21.55
C LYS A 366 13.04 12.91 21.70
N SER A 367 11.93 13.22 21.03
CA SER A 367 11.26 14.52 21.10
C SER A 367 10.28 14.65 22.28
N ARG A 368 10.13 13.60 23.09
CA ARG A 368 9.42 13.62 24.37
C ARG A 368 10.43 13.74 25.49
#